data_AF-A0A2D7WV08-F1
#
_entry.id   AF-A0A2D7WV08-F1
#
_cell.length_a   1.000
_cell.length_b   1.000
_cell.length_c   1.000
_cell.angle_alpha   90.00
_cell.angle_beta   90.00
_cell.angle_gamma   90.00
#
_symmetry.space_group_name_H-M   'P 1'
#
loop_
_entity.id
_entity.type
_entity.pdbx_description
1 polymer ?
#
loop_
_entity_poly.entity_id
_entity_poly.type
_entity_poly.pdbx_seq_one_letter_code
_entity_poly.pdbx_strand_id
1 'polypeptide(L)' 'MKKKQYTEQELLEDLDADSAHTEEFVQPNMKGRSPLERLRGSVKRYERPTDPVWDEFFDSSERVSEDFMVDRDQPLGEG' A
#
# COMPACT_ATOMS: atom_id res chain seq x y z
N MET A 1 -16.64 -36.03 -7.27
CA MET A 1 -15.50 -35.82 -8.19
C MET A 1 -14.21 -36.05 -7.39
N LYS A 2 -13.35 -36.99 -7.80
CA LYS A 2 -12.04 -37.16 -7.17
C LYS A 2 -11.12 -36.04 -7.67
N LYS A 3 -10.53 -35.25 -6.76
CA LYS A 3 -9.56 -34.21 -7.14
C LYS A 3 -8.24 -34.89 -7.49
N LYS A 4 -7.73 -34.65 -8.69
CA LYS A 4 -6.38 -35.08 -9.07
C LYS A 4 -5.39 -34.35 -8.16
N GLN A 5 -4.49 -35.12 -7.54
CA GLN A 5 -3.39 -34.56 -6.76
C GLN A 5 -2.23 -34.44 -7.74
N TYR A 6 -1.75 -33.22 -7.92
CA TYR A 6 -0.58 -32.95 -8.74
C TYR A 6 0.65 -32.87 -7.84
N THR A 7 1.76 -33.38 -8.33
CA THR A 7 3.07 -33.21 -7.68
C THR A 7 3.70 -31.87 -8.08
N GLU A 8 4.61 -31.34 -7.28
CA GLU A 8 5.31 -30.07 -7.58
C GLU A 8 5.99 -30.10 -8.97
N GLN A 9 6.53 -31.26 -9.35
CA GLN A 9 7.21 -31.45 -10.64
C GLN A 9 6.23 -31.35 -11.82
N GLU A 10 5.04 -31.95 -11.71
CA GLU A 10 3.99 -31.86 -12.75
C GLU A 10 3.46 -30.43 -12.92
N LEU A 11 3.56 -29.60 -11.87
CA LEU A 11 3.17 -28.19 -11.95
C LEU A 11 4.24 -27.31 -12.63
N LEU A 12 5.49 -27.79 -12.68
CA LEU A 12 6.63 -27.07 -13.23
C LEU A 12 7.02 -27.50 -14.64
N GLU A 13 6.57 -28.68 -15.10
CA GLU A 13 6.94 -29.26 -16.42
C GLU A 13 6.55 -28.37 -17.61
N ASP A 14 5.38 -27.74 -17.54
CA ASP A 14 4.85 -26.86 -18.59
C ASP A 14 5.20 -25.37 -18.37
N LEU A 15 5.89 -25.04 -17.28
CA LEU A 15 6.24 -23.67 -16.94
C LEU A 15 7.57 -23.30 -17.61
N ASP A 16 7.50 -22.50 -18.67
CA ASP A 16 8.71 -21.98 -19.32
C ASP A 16 9.41 -20.96 -18.39
N ALA A 17 10.50 -21.41 -17.77
CA ALA A 17 11.30 -20.65 -16.82
C ALA A 17 11.80 -19.31 -17.39
N ASP A 18 11.98 -19.25 -18.72
CA ASP A 18 12.49 -18.07 -19.41
C ASP A 18 11.36 -17.07 -19.75
N SER A 19 10.10 -17.52 -19.83
CA SER A 19 8.93 -16.65 -20.08
C SER A 19 8.22 -16.18 -18.82
N ALA A 20 8.47 -16.80 -17.66
CA ALA A 20 7.78 -16.52 -16.40
C ALA A 20 7.91 -15.05 -15.91
N HIS A 21 8.91 -14.31 -16.42
CA HIS A 21 9.14 -12.89 -16.09
C HIS A 21 8.70 -11.91 -17.18
N THR A 22 8.13 -12.38 -18.28
CA THR A 22 7.88 -11.53 -19.46
C THR A 22 6.58 -10.74 -19.40
N GLU A 23 5.72 -11.03 -18.42
CA GLU A 23 4.49 -10.25 -18.16
C GLU A 23 4.73 -9.03 -17.26
N GLU A 24 5.99 -8.58 -17.12
CA GLU A 24 6.26 -7.18 -16.81
C GLU A 24 5.91 -6.35 -18.06
N PHE A 25 4.61 -6.15 -18.29
CA PHE A 25 4.05 -5.16 -19.23
C PHE A 25 4.37 -3.72 -18.76
N VAL A 26 5.61 -3.46 -18.37
CA VAL A 26 6.11 -2.12 -18.14
C VAL A 26 6.45 -1.56 -19.52
N GLN A 27 5.56 -0.69 -19.99
CA GLN A 27 5.77 0.12 -21.17
C GLN A 27 7.24 0.60 -21.19
N PRO A 28 7.99 0.36 -22.28
CA PRO A 28 9.44 0.60 -22.35
C PRO A 28 9.83 2.06 -22.05
N ASN A 29 8.88 2.99 -22.04
CA ASN A 29 9.05 4.41 -21.71
C ASN A 29 9.24 4.71 -20.20
N MET A 30 9.07 3.72 -19.31
CA MET A 30 9.10 3.96 -17.86
C MET A 30 10.43 3.67 -17.18
N LYS A 31 11.36 2.96 -17.84
CA LYS A 31 12.73 2.75 -17.33
C LYS A 31 13.51 4.06 -17.47
N GLY A 32 13.71 4.77 -16.34
CA GLY A 32 14.43 6.05 -16.28
C GLY A 32 13.58 7.26 -15.87
N ARG A 33 12.26 7.09 -15.70
CA ARG A 33 11.38 8.09 -15.10
C ARG A 33 11.31 7.88 -13.59
N SER A 34 11.34 8.95 -12.82
CA SER A 34 11.07 8.87 -11.38
C SER A 34 9.68 8.25 -11.13
N PRO A 35 9.46 7.56 -10.00
CA PRO A 35 8.16 6.96 -9.69
C PRO A 35 6.97 7.93 -9.86
N LEU A 36 7.16 9.22 -9.56
CA LEU A 36 6.15 10.26 -9.74
C LEU A 36 5.87 10.60 -11.21
N GLU A 37 6.89 10.62 -12.06
CA GLU A 37 6.74 10.86 -13.50
C GLU A 37 6.05 9.71 -14.21
N ARG A 38 6.25 8.48 -13.72
CA ARG A 38 5.53 7.29 -14.19
C ARG A 38 4.03 7.35 -13.86
N LEU A 39 3.67 8.01 -12.77
CA LEU A 39 2.30 8.17 -12.29
C LEU A 39 1.60 9.42 -12.84
N ARG A 40 2.32 10.31 -13.55
CA ARG A 40 1.79 11.56 -14.10
C ARG A 40 0.69 11.26 -15.14
N GLY A 41 -0.54 11.69 -14.87
CA GLY A 41 -1.70 11.48 -15.76
C GLY A 41 -2.40 10.13 -15.63
N SER A 42 -1.85 9.18 -14.85
CA SER A 42 -2.55 7.92 -14.50
C SER A 42 -3.50 8.11 -13.31
N VAL A 43 -3.23 9.12 -12.49
CA VAL A 43 -4.05 9.47 -11.32
C VAL A 43 -5.14 10.45 -11.77
N LYS A 44 -6.41 10.04 -11.67
CA LYS A 44 -7.57 10.87 -12.03
C LYS A 44 -7.81 12.02 -11.06
N ARG A 45 -7.50 11.82 -9.78
CA ARG A 45 -7.58 12.82 -8.70
C ARG A 45 -6.48 12.56 -7.69
N TYR A 46 -5.74 13.60 -7.32
CA TYR A 46 -4.68 13.54 -6.31
C TYR A 46 -5.19 13.79 -4.89
N GLU A 47 -6.42 14.30 -4.76
CA GLU A 47 -7.10 14.38 -3.48
C GLU A 47 -7.24 12.97 -2.92
N ARG A 48 -6.74 12.79 -1.69
CA ARG A 48 -7.14 11.64 -0.91
C ARG A 48 -8.65 11.77 -0.65
N PRO A 49 -9.40 10.66 -0.64
CA PRO A 49 -10.84 10.68 -0.29
C PRO A 49 -11.16 11.35 1.06
N THR A 50 -10.14 11.68 1.86
CA THR A 50 -10.19 12.25 3.20
C THR A 50 -9.34 13.53 3.36
N ASP A 51 -8.93 14.20 2.28
CA ASP A 51 -8.37 15.57 2.39
C ASP A 51 -9.52 16.60 2.38
N PRO A 52 -9.63 17.58 3.30
CA PRO A 52 -8.92 17.80 4.57
C PRO A 52 -9.86 17.60 5.77
N VAL A 53 -9.75 16.44 6.43
CA VAL A 53 -10.37 16.23 7.75
C VAL A 53 -9.69 17.09 8.82
N TRP A 54 -8.47 17.58 8.59
CA TRP A 54 -7.69 18.30 9.60
C TRP A 54 -8.24 19.66 9.97
N ASP A 55 -8.58 20.51 8.99
CA ASP A 55 -9.19 21.81 9.29
C ASP A 55 -10.54 21.61 10.01
N GLU A 56 -11.36 20.65 9.56
CA GLU A 56 -12.61 20.28 10.23
C GLU A 56 -12.41 19.66 11.63
N PHE A 57 -11.36 18.86 11.83
CA PHE A 57 -11.02 18.23 13.11
C PHE A 57 -10.56 19.28 14.13
N PHE A 58 -9.72 20.23 13.71
CA PHE A 58 -9.25 21.32 14.57
C PHE A 58 -10.29 22.43 14.78
N ASP A 59 -11.16 22.69 13.80
CA ASP A 59 -12.27 23.65 13.90
C ASP A 59 -13.53 23.07 14.57
N SER A 60 -13.54 21.76 14.86
CA SER A 60 -14.68 21.12 15.51
C SER A 60 -14.92 21.68 16.92
N SER A 61 -16.20 21.82 17.29
CA SER A 61 -16.59 22.25 18.63
C SER A 61 -16.36 21.17 19.70
N GLU A 62 -16.09 19.93 19.26
CA GLU A 62 -15.87 18.77 20.11
C GLU A 62 -14.44 18.78 20.63
N ARG A 63 -14.27 19.34 21.83
CA ARG A 63 -12.97 19.47 22.48
C ARG A 63 -12.72 18.30 23.41
N VAL A 64 -11.44 17.94 23.51
CA VAL A 64 -10.95 17.02 24.52
C VAL A 64 -11.16 17.62 25.92
N SER A 65 -11.46 16.78 26.90
CA SER A 65 -11.63 17.22 28.29
C SER A 65 -10.30 17.67 28.91
N GLU A 66 -10.39 18.58 29.89
CA GLU A 66 -9.21 19.19 30.51
C GLU A 66 -8.30 18.19 31.24
N ASP A 67 -8.84 17.04 31.63
CA ASP A 67 -8.16 15.94 32.31
C ASP A 67 -7.55 14.89 31.37
N PHE A 68 -7.69 15.04 30.05
CA PHE A 68 -7.20 14.06 29.09
C PHE A 68 -5.67 13.99 29.08
N MET A 69 -5.15 12.78 29.34
CA MET A 69 -3.70 12.48 29.39
C MET A 69 -2.92 13.24 30.48
N VAL A 70 -3.58 13.67 31.57
CA VAL A 70 -2.90 14.24 32.75
C VAL A 70 -1.86 13.27 33.31
N ASP A 71 -2.23 12.00 33.46
CA ASP A 71 -1.31 10.91 33.83
C ASP A 71 -1.16 9.96 32.64
N ARG A 72 -0.15 10.21 31.81
CA ARG A 72 0.16 9.33 30.70
C ARG A 72 0.98 8.15 31.21
N ASP A 73 0.39 6.95 31.22
CA ASP A 73 1.04 5.68 31.60
C ASP A 73 2.12 5.24 30.59
N GLN A 74 3.16 6.05 30.40
CA GLN A 74 4.34 5.64 29.65
C GLN A 74 5.28 4.87 30.58
N PRO A 75 5.65 3.62 30.24
CA PRO A 75 6.70 2.94 30.99
C PRO A 75 8.00 3.74 30.83
N LEU A 76 8.66 4.05 31.95
CA LEU A 76 10.05 4.52 31.91
C LEU A 76 10.87 3.37 31.33
N GLY A 77 11.37 3.56 30.11
CA GLY A 77 12.29 2.61 29.51
C GLY A 77 13.42 2.33 30.49
N GLU A 78 13.61 1.05 30.85
CA GLU A 78 14.75 0.62 31.64
C GLU A 78 16.01 0.90 30.81
N GLY A 79 16.86 1.81 31.31
CA GLY A 79 18.15 2.16 30.72
C GLY A 79 19.30 1.34 31.27
#